data_AF-A0A512NA17-F1
#
_entry.id   AF-A0A512NA17-F1
#
_cell.length_a   1.000
_cell.length_b   1.000
_cell.length_c   1.000
_cell.angle_alpha   90.00
_cell.angle_beta   90.00
_cell.angle_gamma   90.00
#
_symmetry.space_group_name_H-M   'P 1'
#
loop_
_entity.id
_entity.type
_entity.pdbx_description
1 polymer ?
#
loop_
_entity_poly.entity_id
_entity_poly.type
_entity_poly.pdbx_seq_one_letter_code
_entity_poly.pdbx_strand_id
1 'polypeptide(L)'
;MTAGANPLIQTDSKPIRGWSILVFLVVLPLLLAPAVWLLGNRDMLAMLALFFISGLIALVIAVSPMGWRALPALGFRPARFWTIVLGTVGALVVSIAASQLGEPEGVKQVLDVARTPSLFVASLAVMALLAPLVEEAVFRGLLYGWVAGRWGTTVAWFVSSILFAAAHLEPAHVLLVLPLGLWFGWLRQRTDSLWPSLVAHIVNNSLAVVAAAVIDKTSP
;
A
#
# COMPACT_ATOMS: atom_id res chain seq x y z
N MET A 1 -6.60 -15.83 -31.01
CA MET A 1 -5.24 -15.28 -30.79
C MET A 1 -5.08 -15.08 -29.30
N THR A 2 -4.42 -16.01 -28.62
CA THR A 2 -4.15 -15.93 -27.19
C THR A 2 -3.14 -14.83 -26.94
N ALA A 3 -3.55 -13.77 -26.24
CA ALA A 3 -2.63 -12.75 -25.76
C ALA A 3 -1.48 -13.45 -25.03
N GLY A 4 -0.25 -13.23 -25.49
CA GLY A 4 0.93 -13.97 -25.06
C GLY A 4 1.01 -14.01 -23.54
N ALA A 5 1.05 -15.22 -22.99
CA ALA A 5 1.40 -15.42 -21.59
C ALA A 5 2.74 -14.73 -21.35
N ASN A 6 2.77 -13.76 -20.44
CA ASN A 6 4.01 -13.13 -20.04
C ASN A 6 4.90 -14.23 -19.41
N PRO A 7 6.05 -14.59 -20.01
CA PRO A 7 6.90 -15.66 -19.50
C PRO A 7 7.51 -15.35 -18.12
N LEU A 8 7.33 -14.11 -17.63
CA LEU A 8 7.72 -13.68 -16.29
C LEU A 8 6.67 -13.99 -15.20
N ILE A 9 5.46 -14.41 -15.57
CA ILE A 9 4.39 -14.74 -14.61
C ILE A 9 4.43 -16.24 -14.38
N GLN A 10 4.78 -16.65 -13.16
CA GLN A 10 4.62 -18.04 -12.76
C GLN A 10 3.12 -18.31 -12.62
N THR A 11 2.58 -19.05 -13.59
CA THR A 11 1.14 -19.40 -13.70
C THR A 11 0.66 -20.40 -12.64
N ASP A 12 1.53 -20.79 -11.71
CA ASP A 12 1.33 -21.99 -10.87
C ASP A 12 0.44 -21.70 -9.64
N SER A 13 0.21 -20.44 -9.31
CA SER A 13 -0.70 -20.03 -8.25
C SER A 13 -2.12 -19.83 -8.77
N LYS A 14 -3.09 -20.50 -8.14
CA LYS A 14 -4.52 -20.30 -8.44
C LYS A 14 -4.88 -18.81 -8.34
N PRO A 15 -5.67 -18.27 -9.30
CA PRO A 15 -6.07 -16.88 -9.28
C PRO A 15 -6.86 -16.56 -8.01
N ILE A 16 -6.69 -15.34 -7.50
CA ILE A 16 -7.49 -14.83 -6.38
C ILE A 16 -8.96 -14.85 -6.79
N ARG A 17 -9.80 -15.49 -5.98
CA ARG A 17 -11.21 -15.66 -6.28
C ARG A 17 -11.96 -14.38 -5.89
N GLY A 18 -13.01 -14.04 -6.65
CA GLY A 18 -13.82 -12.85 -6.38
C GLY A 18 -14.45 -12.84 -4.98
N TRP A 19 -14.72 -14.01 -4.40
CA TRP A 19 -15.24 -14.09 -3.02
C TRP A 19 -14.23 -13.51 -2.00
N SER A 20 -12.91 -13.59 -2.23
CA SER A 20 -11.91 -12.99 -1.33
C SER A 20 -12.03 -11.46 -1.31
N ILE A 21 -12.32 -10.84 -2.46
CA ILE A 21 -12.59 -9.39 -2.55
C ILE A 21 -13.85 -9.05 -1.75
N LEU A 22 -14.93 -9.83 -1.95
CA LEU A 22 -16.19 -9.60 -1.23
C LEU A 22 -16.02 -9.76 0.29
N VAL A 23 -15.31 -10.80 0.73
CA VAL A 23 -15.03 -11.01 2.15
C VAL A 23 -14.22 -9.85 2.72
N PHE A 24 -13.19 -9.38 2.02
CA PHE A 24 -12.44 -8.20 2.46
C PHE A 24 -13.33 -6.97 2.60
N LEU A 25 -14.14 -6.66 1.58
CA LEU A 25 -15.04 -5.50 1.57
C LEU A 25 -16.15 -5.57 2.62
N VAL A 26 -16.55 -6.77 3.05
CA VAL A 26 -17.54 -6.96 4.11
C VAL A 26 -16.89 -6.94 5.50
N VAL A 27 -15.78 -7.64 5.68
CA VAL A 27 -15.13 -7.79 6.99
C VAL A 27 -14.47 -6.48 7.44
N LEU A 28 -13.84 -5.74 6.53
CA LEU A 28 -13.20 -4.46 6.88
C LEU A 28 -14.16 -3.49 7.59
N PRO A 29 -15.32 -3.10 7.02
CA PRO A 29 -16.23 -2.20 7.71
C PRO A 29 -16.85 -2.80 8.97
N LEU A 30 -17.07 -4.12 9.03
CA LEU A 30 -17.56 -4.80 10.23
C LEU A 30 -16.57 -4.74 11.40
N LEU A 31 -15.26 -4.71 11.12
CA LEU A 31 -14.24 -4.51 12.14
C LEU A 31 -14.05 -3.03 12.46
N LEU A 32 -13.99 -2.19 11.42
CA LEU A 32 -13.63 -0.79 11.55
C LEU A 32 -14.73 0.03 12.22
N ALA A 33 -16.00 -0.13 11.82
CA ALA A 33 -17.08 0.70 12.34
C ALA A 33 -17.30 0.56 13.86
N PRO A 34 -17.35 -0.66 14.44
CA PRO A 34 -17.39 -0.82 15.89
C PRO A 34 -16.12 -0.32 16.58
N ALA A 35 -14.94 -0.56 15.99
CA ALA A 35 -13.67 -0.10 16.57
C ALA A 35 -13.61 1.43 16.68
N VAL A 36 -13.98 2.14 15.62
CA VAL A 36 -14.07 3.61 15.60
C VAL A 36 -15.12 4.10 16.59
N TRP A 37 -16.29 3.47 16.62
CA TRP A 37 -17.37 3.85 17.53
C TRP A 37 -16.99 3.66 19.02
N LEU A 38 -16.34 2.55 19.36
CA LEU A 38 -15.90 2.24 20.74
C LEU A 38 -14.81 3.19 21.24
N LEU A 39 -13.97 3.70 20.33
CA LEU A 39 -12.83 4.53 20.71
C LEU A 39 -13.18 6.01 20.83
N GLY A 40 -14.21 6.50 20.12
CA GLY A 40 -14.68 7.88 20.20
C GLY A 40 -13.77 8.88 19.47
N ASN A 41 -13.91 10.18 19.76
CA ASN A 41 -13.02 11.23 19.23
C ASN A 41 -11.60 11.06 19.83
N ARG A 42 -10.77 10.29 19.14
CA ARG A 42 -9.40 9.94 19.54
C ARG A 42 -8.38 10.45 18.54
N ASP A 43 -7.16 10.54 19.07
CA ASP A 43 -5.89 10.78 18.43
C ASP A 43 -5.75 10.07 17.07
N MET A 44 -5.32 10.84 16.05
CA MET A 44 -5.25 10.39 14.67
C MET A 44 -4.36 9.14 14.48
N LEU A 45 -3.29 9.01 15.25
CA LEU A 45 -2.39 7.86 15.18
C LEU A 45 -3.10 6.55 15.55
N ALA A 46 -3.90 6.56 16.62
CA ALA A 46 -4.70 5.40 17.00
C ALA A 46 -5.72 5.04 15.91
N MET A 47 -6.39 6.05 15.34
CA MET A 47 -7.34 5.84 14.23
C MET A 47 -6.69 5.18 13.02
N LEU A 48 -5.50 5.65 12.62
CA LEU A 48 -4.72 5.02 11.55
C LEU A 48 -4.29 3.60 11.91
N ALA A 49 -3.80 3.38 13.13
CA ALA A 49 -3.39 2.04 13.59
C ALA A 49 -4.56 1.05 13.52
N LEU A 50 -5.74 1.44 14.00
CA LEU A 50 -6.95 0.60 13.94
C LEU A 50 -7.36 0.31 12.51
N PHE A 51 -7.36 1.32 11.64
CA PHE A 51 -7.69 1.15 10.23
C PHE A 51 -6.82 0.07 9.59
N PHE A 52 -5.49 0.16 9.76
CA PHE A 52 -4.58 -0.80 9.15
C PHE A 52 -4.58 -2.17 9.85
N ILE A 53 -4.75 -2.23 11.17
CA ILE A 53 -4.90 -3.51 11.90
C ILE A 53 -6.17 -4.23 11.43
N SER A 54 -7.32 -3.52 11.37
CA SER A 54 -8.57 -4.08 10.85
C SER A 54 -8.42 -4.50 9.38
N GLY A 55 -7.73 -3.70 8.56
CA GLY A 55 -7.39 -4.06 7.18
C GLY A 55 -6.56 -5.34 7.08
N LEU A 56 -5.53 -5.49 7.91
CA LEU A 56 -4.71 -6.69 7.95
C LEU A 56 -5.52 -7.92 8.36
N ILE A 57 -6.36 -7.81 9.40
CA ILE A 57 -7.23 -8.90 9.86
C ILE A 57 -8.24 -9.28 8.75
N ALA A 58 -8.88 -8.29 8.12
CA ALA A 58 -9.80 -8.51 7.01
C ALA A 58 -9.12 -9.19 5.82
N LEU A 59 -7.88 -8.79 5.49
CA LEU A 59 -7.08 -9.42 4.45
C LEU A 59 -6.77 -10.88 4.79
N VAL A 60 -6.31 -11.16 6.02
CA VAL A 60 -6.01 -12.53 6.48
C VAL A 60 -7.25 -13.41 6.39
N ILE A 61 -8.41 -12.94 6.85
CA ILE A 61 -9.67 -13.68 6.74
C ILE A 61 -10.02 -13.93 5.28
N ALA A 62 -9.93 -12.90 4.43
CA ALA A 62 -10.23 -12.96 3.00
C ALA A 62 -9.37 -13.96 2.20
N VAL A 63 -8.14 -14.25 2.65
CA VAL A 63 -7.23 -15.19 1.98
C VAL A 63 -7.05 -16.52 2.73
N SER A 64 -7.56 -16.65 3.96
CA SER A 64 -7.38 -17.85 4.79
C SER A 64 -7.80 -19.18 4.14
N PRO A 65 -8.88 -19.29 3.33
CA PRO A 65 -9.24 -20.51 2.60
C PRO A 65 -8.23 -20.94 1.53
N MET A 66 -7.27 -20.08 1.18
CA MET A 66 -6.15 -20.43 0.29
C MET A 66 -5.02 -21.15 1.04
N GLY A 67 -5.04 -21.10 2.39
CA GLY A 67 -3.99 -21.64 3.26
C GLY A 67 -2.61 -21.11 2.90
N TRP A 68 -1.63 -22.01 2.91
CA TRP A 68 -0.23 -21.80 2.51
C TRP A 68 -0.02 -21.22 1.10
N ARG A 69 -1.02 -21.26 0.21
CA ARG A 69 -0.97 -20.62 -1.11
C ARG A 69 -1.33 -19.14 -1.10
N ALA A 70 -1.79 -18.59 0.02
CA ALA A 70 -2.17 -17.18 0.13
C ALA A 70 -0.99 -16.24 -0.18
N LEU A 71 0.17 -16.47 0.44
CA LEU A 71 1.33 -15.59 0.28
C LEU A 71 1.83 -15.52 -1.18
N PRO A 72 2.08 -16.65 -1.87
CA PRO A 72 2.44 -16.59 -3.29
C PRO A 72 1.35 -15.98 -4.18
N ALA A 73 0.06 -16.21 -3.86
CA ALA A 73 -1.04 -15.64 -4.64
C ALA A 73 -1.19 -14.13 -4.48
N LEU A 74 -0.90 -13.59 -3.30
CA LEU A 74 -0.75 -12.16 -3.07
C LEU A 74 0.51 -11.60 -3.75
N GLY A 75 1.43 -12.45 -4.20
CA GLY A 75 2.67 -12.02 -4.86
C GLY A 75 3.85 -11.87 -3.90
N PHE A 76 3.80 -12.41 -2.68
CA PHE A 76 5.01 -12.59 -1.86
C PHE A 76 5.88 -13.71 -2.44
N ARG A 77 6.52 -13.40 -3.56
CA ARG A 77 7.43 -14.28 -4.31
C ARG A 77 8.84 -13.69 -4.30
N PRO A 78 9.91 -14.52 -4.34
CA PRO A 78 11.27 -14.01 -4.39
C PRO A 78 11.46 -12.98 -5.53
N ALA A 79 12.20 -11.90 -5.24
CA ALA A 79 12.56 -10.89 -6.22
C ALA A 79 14.08 -10.80 -6.32
N ARG A 80 14.59 -10.35 -7.48
CA ARG A 80 16.01 -10.06 -7.65
C ARG A 80 16.34 -8.81 -6.83
N PHE A 81 17.47 -8.81 -6.14
CA PHE A 81 17.91 -7.66 -5.33
C PHE A 81 17.90 -6.34 -6.12
N TRP A 82 18.38 -6.35 -7.37
CA TRP A 82 18.41 -5.16 -8.22
C TRP A 82 17.04 -4.57 -8.54
N THR A 83 15.97 -5.37 -8.60
CA THR A 83 14.62 -4.83 -8.83
C THR A 83 14.08 -4.12 -7.59
N ILE A 84 14.52 -4.54 -6.39
CA ILE A 84 14.23 -3.84 -5.14
C ILE A 84 14.96 -2.49 -5.14
N VAL A 85 16.27 -2.49 -5.44
CA VAL A 85 17.08 -1.25 -5.48
C VAL A 85 16.51 -0.26 -6.50
N LEU A 86 16.30 -0.68 -7.74
CA LEU A 86 15.75 0.19 -8.79
C LEU A 86 14.33 0.64 -8.46
N GLY A 87 13.51 -0.24 -7.88
CA GLY A 87 12.17 0.09 -7.41
C GLY A 87 12.18 1.19 -6.35
N THR A 88 13.06 1.07 -5.36
CA THR A 88 13.23 2.08 -4.31
C THR A 88 13.74 3.40 -4.88
N VAL A 89 14.79 3.40 -5.71
CA VAL A 89 15.33 4.62 -6.31
C VAL A 89 14.27 5.34 -7.15
N GLY A 90 13.53 4.61 -8.00
CA GLY A 90 12.46 5.19 -8.80
C GLY A 90 11.33 5.77 -7.93
N ALA A 91 10.96 5.11 -6.84
CA ALA A 91 9.96 5.62 -5.92
C ALA A 91 10.42 6.94 -5.26
N LEU A 92 11.69 7.00 -4.82
CA LEU A 92 12.24 8.23 -4.24
C LEU A 92 12.29 9.38 -5.24
N VAL A 93 12.66 9.12 -6.50
CA VAL A 93 12.62 10.14 -7.57
C VAL A 93 11.20 10.68 -7.76
N VAL A 94 10.21 9.80 -7.82
CA VAL A 94 8.79 10.20 -7.95
C VAL A 94 8.34 11.01 -6.73
N SER A 95 8.69 10.58 -5.52
CA SER A 95 8.33 11.30 -4.28
C SER A 95 8.99 12.67 -4.17
N ILE A 96 10.26 12.79 -4.55
CA ILE A 96 10.97 14.08 -4.58
C ILE A 96 10.32 15.01 -5.60
N ALA A 97 9.95 14.50 -6.78
CA ALA A 97 9.25 15.29 -7.78
C ALA A 97 7.86 15.73 -7.28
N ALA A 98 7.12 14.84 -6.62
CA ALA A 98 5.81 15.14 -6.05
C ALA A 98 5.87 16.16 -4.90
N SER A 99 6.91 16.14 -4.06
CA SER A 99 7.05 17.10 -2.96
C SER A 99 7.23 18.55 -3.42
N GLN A 100 7.65 18.77 -4.68
CA GLN A 100 7.74 20.12 -5.27
C GLN A 100 6.37 20.74 -5.58
N LEU A 101 5.30 19.94 -5.57
CA LEU A 101 3.95 20.37 -5.92
C LEU A 101 3.14 20.82 -4.69
N GLY A 102 3.77 20.84 -3.51
CA GLY A 102 3.17 21.24 -2.24
C GLY A 102 2.69 20.05 -1.40
N GLU A 103 2.28 20.36 -0.17
CA GLU A 103 1.85 19.38 0.83
C GLU A 103 0.32 19.46 1.03
N PRO A 104 -0.43 18.40 0.69
CA PRO A 104 -1.85 18.26 1.01
C PRO A 104 -2.10 18.31 2.51
N GLU A 105 -3.33 18.65 2.91
CA GLU A 105 -3.68 18.84 4.32
C GLU A 105 -3.59 17.52 5.10
N GLY A 106 -4.02 16.40 4.50
CA GLY A 106 -3.92 15.08 5.14
C GLY A 106 -2.47 14.66 5.37
N VAL A 107 -1.55 15.05 4.47
CA VAL A 107 -0.11 14.79 4.64
C VAL A 107 0.44 15.62 5.81
N LYS A 108 0.12 16.91 5.89
CA LYS A 108 0.56 17.77 7.00
C LYS A 108 0.15 17.23 8.36
N GLN A 109 -1.11 16.82 8.51
CA GLN A 109 -1.61 16.24 9.75
C GLN A 109 -0.80 15.00 10.17
N VAL A 110 -0.49 14.11 9.22
CA VAL A 110 0.31 12.90 9.44
C VAL A 110 1.74 13.26 9.87
N LEU A 111 2.37 14.23 9.20
CA LEU A 111 3.71 14.69 9.55
C LEU A 111 3.75 15.39 10.93
N ASP A 112 2.70 16.13 11.30
CA ASP A 112 2.61 16.76 12.63
C ASP A 112 2.54 15.74 13.77
N VAL A 113 1.87 14.60 13.55
CA VAL A 113 1.91 13.48 14.49
C VAL A 113 3.32 12.88 14.58
N ALA A 114 3.98 12.68 13.44
CA ALA A 114 5.34 12.13 13.37
C ALA A 114 6.40 13.04 14.03
N ARG A 115 6.17 14.36 14.04
CA ARG A 115 7.01 15.36 14.73
C ARG A 115 6.98 15.25 16.25
N THR A 116 5.95 14.64 16.83
CA THR A 116 5.84 14.50 18.28
C THR A 116 6.83 13.44 18.79
N PRO A 117 7.86 13.78 19.58
CA PRO A 117 8.96 12.85 19.89
C PRO A 117 8.50 11.58 20.60
N SER A 118 7.52 11.68 21.50
CA SER A 118 6.95 10.52 22.22
C SER A 118 6.17 9.57 21.31
N LEU A 119 5.73 10.03 20.14
CA LEU A 119 4.97 9.25 19.16
C LEU A 119 5.83 8.78 17.98
N PHE A 120 7.11 9.15 17.91
CA PHE A 120 7.97 8.85 16.77
C PHE A 120 8.03 7.35 16.44
N VAL A 121 8.30 6.51 17.44
CA VAL A 121 8.40 5.05 17.27
C VAL A 121 7.07 4.46 16.81
N ALA A 122 5.96 4.92 17.38
CA ALA A 122 4.63 4.48 16.99
C ALA A 122 4.26 4.94 15.57
N SER A 123 4.67 6.15 15.18
CA SER A 123 4.48 6.70 13.84
C SER A 123 5.26 5.89 12.79
N LEU A 124 6.51 5.51 13.08
CA LEU A 124 7.27 4.59 12.21
C LEU A 124 6.57 3.22 12.08
N ALA A 125 6.15 2.64 13.20
CA ALA A 125 5.49 1.33 13.17
C ALA A 125 4.18 1.34 12.35
N VAL A 126 3.38 2.39 12.49
CA VAL A 126 2.08 2.49 11.81
C VAL A 126 2.22 2.99 10.38
N MET A 127 2.82 4.16 10.18
CA MET A 127 2.81 4.87 8.89
C MET A 127 3.91 4.39 7.94
N ALA A 128 5.05 3.92 8.46
CA ALA A 128 6.17 3.49 7.63
C ALA A 128 6.24 1.98 7.42
N LEU A 129 5.59 1.17 8.27
CA LEU A 129 5.61 -0.29 8.16
C LEU A 129 4.22 -0.87 7.91
N LEU A 130 3.30 -0.70 8.87
CA LEU A 130 2.00 -1.35 8.82
C LEU A 130 1.15 -0.86 7.64
N ALA A 131 1.11 0.45 7.41
CA ALA A 131 0.37 1.07 6.32
C ALA A 131 0.84 0.57 4.94
N PRO A 132 2.13 0.71 4.56
CA PRO A 132 2.65 0.14 3.31
C PRO A 132 2.41 -1.36 3.15
N LEU A 133 2.55 -2.15 4.23
CA LEU A 133 2.32 -3.59 4.19
C LEU A 133 0.87 -3.92 3.81
N VAL A 134 -0.09 -3.30 4.48
CA VAL A 134 -1.52 -3.54 4.23
C VAL A 134 -1.92 -3.01 2.87
N GLU A 135 -1.49 -1.80 2.51
CA GLU A 135 -1.81 -1.19 1.22
C GLU A 135 -1.27 -2.01 0.06
N GLU A 136 0.01 -2.41 0.08
CA GLU A 136 0.58 -3.22 -0.99
C GLU A 136 -0.08 -4.60 -1.05
N ALA A 137 -0.34 -5.24 0.08
CA ALA A 137 -0.99 -6.54 0.09
C ALA A 137 -2.45 -6.48 -0.40
N VAL A 138 -3.19 -5.41 -0.11
CA VAL A 138 -4.58 -5.22 -0.58
C VAL A 138 -4.60 -4.80 -2.05
N PHE A 139 -3.87 -3.76 -2.45
CA PHE A 139 -3.95 -3.21 -3.81
C PHE A 139 -3.14 -4.03 -4.82
N ARG A 140 -1.89 -4.42 -4.49
CA ARG A 140 -0.96 -5.09 -5.42
C ARG A 140 -0.97 -6.61 -5.24
N GLY A 141 -1.47 -7.09 -4.11
CA GLY A 141 -1.74 -8.50 -3.88
C GLY A 141 -3.18 -8.87 -4.25
N LEU A 142 -4.12 -8.54 -3.37
CA LEU A 142 -5.50 -9.02 -3.44
C LEU A 142 -6.24 -8.51 -4.69
N LEU A 143 -6.34 -7.18 -4.85
CA LEU A 143 -7.04 -6.55 -5.95
C LEU A 143 -6.35 -6.81 -7.29
N TYR A 144 -5.04 -6.50 -7.40
CA TYR A 144 -4.27 -6.74 -8.62
C TYR A 144 -4.33 -8.22 -9.03
N GLY A 145 -4.15 -9.16 -8.09
CA GLY A 145 -4.20 -10.60 -8.39
C GLY A 145 -5.56 -11.05 -8.93
N TRP A 146 -6.66 -10.51 -8.40
CA TRP A 146 -8.00 -10.78 -8.90
C TRP A 146 -8.24 -10.18 -10.30
N VAL A 147 -7.90 -8.90 -10.49
CA VAL A 147 -8.08 -8.21 -11.79
C VAL A 147 -7.20 -8.84 -12.86
N ALA A 148 -5.94 -9.17 -12.53
CA ALA A 148 -4.98 -9.76 -13.47
C ALA A 148 -5.44 -11.12 -13.97
N GLY A 149 -6.01 -11.96 -13.09
CA GLY A 149 -6.56 -13.27 -13.46
C GLY A 149 -7.81 -13.21 -14.35
N ARG A 150 -8.41 -12.03 -14.53
CA ARG A 150 -9.69 -11.85 -15.23
C ARG A 150 -9.59 -10.98 -16.48
N TRP A 151 -8.77 -9.94 -16.42
CA TRP A 151 -8.62 -8.92 -17.47
C TRP A 151 -7.16 -8.64 -17.85
N GLY A 152 -6.21 -9.40 -17.32
CA GLY A 152 -4.79 -9.27 -17.62
C GLY A 152 -4.07 -8.23 -16.76
N THR A 153 -2.73 -8.30 -16.78
CA THR A 153 -1.87 -7.55 -15.86
C THR A 153 -1.85 -6.04 -16.11
N THR A 154 -2.01 -5.59 -17.35
CA THR A 154 -2.04 -4.16 -17.67
C THR A 154 -3.28 -3.48 -17.09
N VAL A 155 -4.45 -4.14 -17.19
CA VAL A 155 -5.68 -3.63 -16.56
C VAL A 155 -5.52 -3.63 -15.04
N ALA A 156 -4.96 -4.71 -14.48
CA ALA A 156 -4.68 -4.81 -13.05
C ALA A 156 -3.76 -3.71 -12.54
N TRP A 157 -2.72 -3.37 -13.31
CA TRP A 157 -1.81 -2.28 -12.99
C TRP A 157 -2.54 -0.94 -12.87
N PHE A 158 -3.32 -0.55 -13.88
CA PHE A 158 -4.05 0.72 -13.82
C PHE A 158 -5.12 0.72 -12.72
N VAL A 159 -5.93 -0.32 -12.63
CA VAL A 159 -7.01 -0.41 -11.64
C VAL A 159 -6.48 -0.36 -10.22
N SER A 160 -5.44 -1.12 -9.89
CA SER A 160 -4.89 -1.10 -8.53
C SER A 160 -4.23 0.23 -8.19
N SER A 161 -3.56 0.87 -9.15
CA SER A 161 -2.90 2.17 -8.95
C SER A 161 -3.89 3.30 -8.73
N ILE A 162 -4.96 3.34 -9.54
CA ILE A 162 -6.02 4.36 -9.43
C ILE A 162 -6.79 4.18 -8.12
N LEU A 163 -7.18 2.95 -7.78
CA LEU A 163 -7.92 2.71 -6.53
C LEU A 163 -7.05 2.94 -5.28
N PHE A 164 -5.75 2.66 -5.33
CA PHE A 164 -4.80 3.04 -4.29
C PHE A 164 -4.76 4.57 -4.10
N ALA A 165 -4.61 5.32 -5.19
CA ALA A 165 -4.58 6.78 -5.11
C ALA A 165 -5.91 7.32 -4.56
N ALA A 166 -7.04 6.86 -5.11
CA ALA A 166 -8.39 7.27 -4.72
C ALA A 166 -8.71 7.01 -3.24
N ALA A 167 -8.11 5.98 -2.63
CA ALA A 167 -8.29 5.68 -1.21
C ALA A 167 -7.81 6.79 -0.26
N HIS A 168 -7.02 7.75 -0.75
CA HIS A 168 -6.54 8.88 0.04
C HIS A 168 -7.58 10.02 0.15
N LEU A 169 -8.67 9.96 -0.63
CA LEU A 169 -9.88 10.82 -0.59
C LEU A 169 -9.70 12.32 -0.83
N GLU A 170 -8.55 12.90 -0.51
CA GLU A 170 -8.20 14.30 -0.75
C GLU A 170 -7.68 14.47 -2.19
N PRO A 171 -8.33 15.26 -3.06
CA PRO A 171 -7.95 15.36 -4.48
C PRO A 171 -6.49 15.75 -4.72
N ALA A 172 -5.95 16.69 -3.94
CA ALA A 172 -4.54 17.07 -4.03
C ALA A 172 -3.64 15.88 -3.69
N HIS A 173 -3.94 15.15 -2.61
CA HIS A 173 -3.18 13.97 -2.22
C HIS A 173 -3.27 12.87 -3.28
N VAL A 174 -4.46 12.57 -3.80
CA VAL A 174 -4.70 11.59 -4.88
C VAL A 174 -3.80 11.88 -6.09
N LEU A 175 -3.71 13.15 -6.53
CA LEU A 175 -2.87 13.53 -7.66
C LEU A 175 -1.38 13.31 -7.38
N LEU A 176 -0.92 13.55 -6.15
CA LEU A 176 0.49 13.36 -5.78
C LEU A 176 0.86 11.88 -5.60
N VAL A 177 -0.04 11.04 -5.09
CA VAL A 177 0.26 9.61 -4.88
C VAL A 177 -0.04 8.74 -6.10
N LEU A 178 -0.81 9.20 -7.08
CA LEU A 178 -1.10 8.41 -8.28
C LEU A 178 0.17 8.00 -9.06
N PRO A 179 1.16 8.89 -9.31
CA PRO A 179 2.42 8.49 -9.93
C PRO A 179 3.18 7.40 -9.15
N LEU A 180 3.22 7.49 -7.81
CA LEU A 180 3.78 6.43 -6.96
C LEU A 180 2.99 5.14 -7.09
N GLY A 181 1.65 5.25 -7.09
CA GLY A 181 0.77 4.11 -7.24
C GLY A 181 1.00 3.37 -8.55
N LEU A 182 1.17 4.12 -9.64
CA LEU A 182 1.54 3.60 -10.96
C LEU A 182 2.93 2.96 -10.95
N TRP A 183 3.91 3.59 -10.30
CA TRP A 183 5.26 3.02 -10.17
C TRP A 183 5.24 1.66 -9.43
N PHE A 184 4.56 1.58 -8.29
CA PHE A 184 4.43 0.36 -7.50
C PHE A 184 3.67 -0.74 -8.26
N GLY A 185 2.57 -0.38 -8.93
CA GLY A 185 1.84 -1.33 -9.76
C GLY A 185 2.66 -1.84 -10.96
N TRP A 186 3.51 -1.00 -11.55
CA TRP A 186 4.43 -1.39 -12.62
C TRP A 186 5.50 -2.35 -12.10
N LEU A 187 6.09 -2.09 -10.93
CA LEU A 187 7.02 -3.02 -10.28
C LEU A 187 6.37 -4.39 -10.05
N ARG A 188 5.15 -4.40 -9.50
CA ARG A 188 4.37 -5.63 -9.31
C ARG A 188 4.11 -6.36 -10.63
N GLN A 189 3.82 -5.63 -11.71
CA GLN A 189 3.60 -6.20 -13.05
C GLN A 189 4.86 -6.81 -13.65
N ARG A 190 6.01 -6.14 -13.50
CA ARG A 190 7.28 -6.55 -14.12
C ARG A 190 7.98 -7.69 -13.39
N THR A 191 7.83 -7.75 -12.07
CA THR A 191 8.59 -8.67 -11.23
C THR A 191 7.79 -9.87 -10.75
N ASP A 192 6.47 -9.83 -10.94
CA ASP A 192 5.52 -10.77 -10.36
C ASP A 192 5.67 -10.96 -8.82
N SER A 193 6.23 -9.94 -8.16
CA SER A 193 6.57 -9.92 -6.74
C SER A 193 6.10 -8.61 -6.08
N LEU A 194 5.70 -8.71 -4.81
CA LEU A 194 5.39 -7.57 -3.96
C LEU A 194 6.64 -6.95 -3.33
N TRP A 195 7.73 -7.69 -3.17
CA TRP A 195 8.89 -7.18 -2.42
C TRP A 195 9.48 -5.88 -2.99
N PRO A 196 9.61 -5.70 -4.33
CA PRO A 196 10.14 -4.46 -4.88
C PRO A 196 9.28 -3.24 -4.54
N SER A 197 7.95 -3.35 -4.67
CA SER A 197 7.05 -2.23 -4.36
C SER A 197 6.89 -2.03 -2.85
N LEU A 198 6.77 -3.11 -2.07
CA LEU A 198 6.66 -3.07 -0.61
C LEU A 198 7.87 -2.41 0.04
N VAL A 199 9.09 -2.82 -0.32
CA VAL A 199 10.31 -2.24 0.25
C VAL A 199 10.45 -0.78 -0.20
N ALA A 200 10.18 -0.47 -1.47
CA ALA A 200 10.22 0.91 -1.95
C ALA A 200 9.23 1.80 -1.19
N HIS A 201 8.03 1.31 -0.92
CA HIS A 201 6.98 2.02 -0.19
C HIS A 201 7.34 2.21 1.29
N ILE A 202 7.85 1.17 1.96
CA ILE A 202 8.35 1.25 3.34
C ILE A 202 9.47 2.28 3.45
N VAL A 203 10.45 2.23 2.55
CA VAL A 203 11.58 3.18 2.56
C VAL A 203 11.09 4.60 2.33
N ASN A 204 10.20 4.80 1.36
CA ASN A 204 9.60 6.10 1.09
C ASN A 204 8.91 6.69 2.33
N ASN A 205 8.03 5.93 2.96
CA ASN A 205 7.29 6.42 4.13
C ASN A 205 8.18 6.56 5.36
N SER A 206 9.18 5.68 5.53
CA SER A 206 10.18 5.82 6.60
C SER A 206 10.94 7.13 6.48
N LEU A 207 11.38 7.46 5.26
CA LEU A 207 12.07 8.73 5.01
C LEU A 207 11.15 9.93 5.25
N ALA A 208 9.87 9.86 4.87
CA ALA A 208 8.91 10.93 5.16
C ALA A 208 8.74 11.14 6.68
N VAL A 209 8.56 10.07 7.46
CA VAL A 209 8.43 10.13 8.93
C VAL A 209 9.71 10.63 9.59
N VAL A 210 10.88 10.14 9.18
CA VAL A 210 12.17 10.59 9.71
C VAL A 210 12.44 12.04 9.35
N ALA A 211 12.17 12.44 8.10
CA ALA A 211 12.30 13.82 7.65
C ALA A 211 11.39 14.73 8.47
N ALA A 212 10.13 14.34 8.73
CA ALA A 212 9.24 15.11 9.58
C ALA A 212 9.79 15.30 11.00
N ALA A 213 10.36 14.25 11.59
CA ALA A 213 10.88 14.29 12.96
C ALA A 213 12.19 15.07 13.11
N VAL A 214 13.01 15.16 12.05
CA VAL A 214 14.34 15.79 12.08
C VAL A 214 14.34 17.18 11.48
N ILE A 215 13.51 17.44 10.46
CA ILE A 215 13.34 18.75 9.85
C ILE A 215 12.36 19.53 10.71
N ASP A 216 12.92 20.16 11.74
CA ASP A 216 12.21 21.12 12.57
C ASP A 216 11.79 22.35 11.74
N LYS A 217 10.83 23.12 12.25
CA LYS A 217 10.38 24.40 11.67
C LYS A 217 11.48 25.49 11.76
N THR A 218 12.72 25.21 11.35
CA THR A 218 13.76 26.24 11.20
C THR A 218 13.69 26.87 9.81
N SER A 219 12.55 27.49 9.52
CA SER A 219 12.46 28.56 8.54
C SER A 219 11.39 29.52 9.06
N PRO A 220 11.74 30.81 9.25
CA PRO A 220 10.88 31.81 9.91
C PRO A 220 9.54 32.02 9.21
#